data_AF-A0A3C0J0M2-F1
#
_entry.id   AF-A0A3C0J0M2-F1
#
_cell.length_a   1.000
_cell.length_b   1.000
_cell.length_c   1.000
_cell.angle_alpha   90.00
_cell.angle_beta   90.00
_cell.angle_gamma   90.00
#
_symmetry.space_group_name_H-M   'P 1'
#
loop_
_entity.id
_entity.type
_entity.pdbx_description
1 polymer ?
#
loop_
_entity_poly.entity_id
_entity_poly.type
_entity_poly.pdbx_seq_one_letter_code
_entity_poly.pdbx_strand_id
1 'polypeptide(L)'
;MKARQIREGILWMGAVDWDRRLFDALVPLPDGTSYNAYLVTGDSKTALLDTVDPSMYHHLEAQLASVEHLDYLIAHHAEQDHSGSIPA
;
A
#
# COMPACT_ATOMS: atom_id res chain seq x y z
N MET A 1 -1.87 -7.34 -7.85
CA MET A 1 -2.03 -6.34 -8.94
C MET A 1 -0.66 -5.82 -9.38
N LYS A 2 -0.54 -5.10 -10.50
CA LYS A 2 0.70 -4.36 -10.84
C LYS A 2 0.56 -2.89 -10.42
N ALA A 3 1.68 -2.26 -10.05
CA ALA A 3 1.73 -0.83 -9.78
C ALA A 3 1.22 -0.03 -10.99
N ARG A 4 0.45 1.03 -10.75
CA ARG A 4 -0.18 1.84 -11.81
C ARG A 4 0.24 3.29 -11.68
N GLN A 5 0.65 3.90 -12.78
CA GLN A 5 0.93 5.33 -12.80
C GLN A 5 -0.37 6.13 -12.66
N ILE A 6 -0.43 6.99 -11.65
CA ILE A 6 -1.50 8.00 -11.51
C ILE A 6 -1.08 9.29 -12.21
N ARG A 7 0.17 9.70 -11.97
CA ARG A 7 0.81 10.88 -12.55
C ARG A 7 2.30 10.58 -12.71
N GLU A 8 2.99 11.38 -13.51
CA GLU A 8 4.45 11.45 -13.47
C GLU A 8 4.97 11.54 -12.02
N GLY A 9 5.91 10.66 -11.67
CA GLY A 9 6.47 10.54 -10.33
C GLY A 9 5.56 9.92 -9.27
N ILE A 10 4.32 9.50 -9.60
CA ILE A 10 3.37 8.96 -8.62
C ILE A 10 2.78 7.64 -9.10
N LEU A 11 3.12 6.56 -8.39
CA LEU A 11 2.57 5.22 -8.60
C LEU A 11 1.58 4.87 -7.49
N TRP A 12 0.42 4.34 -7.88
CA TRP A 12 -0.44 3.56 -7.00
C TRP A 12 0.08 2.13 -6.90
N MET A 13 0.28 1.69 -5.66
CA MET A 13 0.74 0.37 -5.27
C MET A 13 -0.20 -0.21 -4.20
N GLY A 14 0.14 -1.40 -3.70
CA GLY A 14 -0.60 -2.07 -2.63
C GLY A 14 -1.36 -3.29 -3.13
N ALA A 15 -2.61 -3.47 -2.70
CA ALA A 15 -3.36 -4.67 -2.99
C ALA A 15 -4.85 -4.43 -3.18
N VAL A 16 -5.48 -5.25 -4.02
CA VAL A 16 -6.94 -5.39 -4.08
C VAL A 16 -7.28 -6.71 -3.43
N ASP A 17 -8.10 -6.65 -2.40
CA ASP A 17 -8.58 -7.79 -1.63
C ASP A 17 -10.04 -8.06 -2.00
N TRP A 18 -10.21 -8.85 -3.06
CA TRP A 18 -11.52 -9.28 -3.53
C TRP A 18 -12.20 -10.26 -2.58
N ASP A 19 -11.47 -10.83 -1.63
CA ASP A 19 -11.96 -11.87 -0.73
C ASP A 19 -12.36 -11.32 0.65
N ARG A 20 -11.99 -10.09 1.00
CA ARG A 20 -12.48 -9.39 2.19
C ARG A 20 -14.00 -9.29 2.17
N ARG A 21 -14.64 -9.71 3.26
CA ARG A 21 -16.11 -9.63 3.43
C ARG A 21 -16.56 -8.68 4.52
N LEU A 22 -15.66 -8.28 5.42
CA LEU A 22 -15.93 -7.35 6.51
C LEU A 22 -14.81 -6.32 6.63
N PHE A 23 -15.18 -5.05 6.67
CA PHE A 23 -14.34 -3.96 7.14
C PHE A 23 -14.50 -3.84 8.66
N ASP A 24 -13.37 -3.79 9.36
CA ASP A 24 -13.30 -3.68 10.82
C ASP A 24 -14.19 -4.69 11.57
N ALA A 25 -14.32 -5.91 11.01
CA ALA A 25 -15.20 -6.98 11.47
C ALA A 25 -16.69 -6.63 11.63
N LEU A 26 -17.13 -5.47 11.12
CA LEU A 26 -18.46 -4.92 11.37
C LEU A 26 -19.22 -4.57 10.09
N VAL A 27 -18.56 -3.96 9.11
CA VAL A 27 -19.21 -3.40 7.93
C VAL A 27 -19.06 -4.36 6.74
N PRO A 28 -20.16 -4.85 6.12
CA PRO A 28 -20.07 -5.75 4.97
C PRO A 28 -19.37 -5.11 3.76
N LEU A 29 -18.53 -5.91 3.09
CA LEU A 29 -17.83 -5.56 1.85
C LEU A 29 -18.20 -6.56 0.75
N PRO A 30 -19.35 -6.38 0.05
CA PRO A 30 -19.79 -7.32 -0.98
C PRO A 30 -18.84 -7.38 -2.19
N ASP A 31 -18.13 -6.28 -2.47
CA ASP A 31 -17.23 -6.14 -3.62
C ASP A 31 -15.75 -6.20 -3.23
N GLY A 32 -15.44 -6.59 -1.99
CA GLY A 32 -14.08 -6.55 -1.45
C GLY A 32 -13.61 -5.13 -1.09
N THR A 33 -12.29 -4.96 -0.98
CA THR A 33 -11.66 -3.68 -0.67
C THR A 33 -10.29 -3.55 -1.35
N SER A 34 -9.62 -2.42 -1.15
CA SER A 34 -8.24 -2.20 -1.55
C SER A 34 -7.45 -1.58 -0.40
N TYR A 35 -6.19 -2.00 -0.26
CA TYR A 35 -5.21 -1.35 0.60
C TYR A 35 -4.25 -0.58 -0.30
N ASN A 36 -4.31 0.75 -0.21
CA ASN A 36 -3.68 1.63 -1.18
C ASN A 36 -2.42 2.25 -0.59
N ALA A 37 -1.28 1.96 -1.21
CA ALA A 37 -0.02 2.62 -0.93
C ALA A 37 0.39 3.47 -2.15
N TYR A 38 1.16 4.53 -1.93
CA TYR A 38 1.62 5.39 -3.03
C TYR A 38 3.12 5.62 -2.98
N LEU A 39 3.80 5.32 -4.08
CA LEU A 39 5.20 5.67 -4.25
C LEU A 39 5.29 7.01 -4.95
N VAL A 40 5.90 7.97 -4.26
CA VAL A 40 6.15 9.32 -4.76
C VAL A 40 7.65 9.47 -4.97
N THR A 41 8.04 9.62 -6.23
CA THR A 41 9.42 9.85 -6.65
C THR A 41 9.58 11.33 -6.99
N GLY A 42 10.34 12.05 -6.17
CA GLY A 42 10.79 13.41 -6.45
C GLY A 42 12.19 13.42 -7.07
N ASP A 43 12.73 14.63 -7.29
CA ASP A 43 14.02 14.80 -7.97
C ASP A 43 15.20 14.16 -7.25
N SER A 44 15.16 14.09 -5.91
CA SER A 44 16.26 13.58 -5.08
C SER A 44 15.85 12.59 -4.01
N LYS A 45 14.55 12.38 -3.81
CA LYS A 45 13.99 11.60 -2.71
C LYS A 45 12.79 10.79 -3.17
N THR A 46 12.66 9.59 -2.62
CA THR A 46 11.52 8.70 -2.83
C THR A 46 10.81 8.44 -1.51
N ALA A 47 9.48 8.61 -1.51
CA ALA A 47 8.63 8.36 -0.35
C ALA A 47 7.57 7.30 -0.66
N LEU A 48 7.29 6.42 0.30
CA LEU A 48 6.16 5.51 0.27
C LEU A 48 5.14 6.02 1.29
N LEU A 49 3.93 6.26 0.83
CA LEU A 49 2.81 6.73 1.63
C LEU A 49 1.93 5.52 1.96
N ASP A 50 1.80 5.25 3.25
CA ASP A 50 1.17 4.08 3.85
C ASP A 50 1.71 2.74 3.33
N THR A 51 1.18 1.66 3.90
CA THR A 51 1.44 0.28 3.46
C THR A 51 0.11 -0.44 3.25
N VAL A 52 0.08 -1.75 3.48
CA VAL A 52 -1.11 -2.58 3.34
C VAL A 52 -1.34 -3.40 4.60
N ASP A 53 -2.52 -4.00 4.71
CA ASP A 53 -2.78 -5.06 5.69
C ASP A 53 -1.68 -6.15 5.60
N PRO A 54 -1.15 -6.64 6.73
CA PRO A 54 -0.07 -7.63 6.76
C PRO A 54 -0.34 -8.88 5.91
N SER A 55 -1.60 -9.32 5.83
CA SER A 55 -1.99 -10.48 5.01
C SER A 55 -1.75 -10.25 3.50
N MET A 56 -1.74 -8.98 3.07
CA MET A 56 -1.56 -8.56 1.69
C MET A 56 -0.15 -8.03 1.39
N TYR A 57 0.77 -8.06 2.36
CA TYR A 57 2.13 -7.52 2.20
C TYR A 57 2.87 -8.06 0.97
N HIS A 58 2.75 -9.36 0.70
CA HIS A 58 3.39 -10.01 -0.45
C HIS A 58 3.06 -9.35 -1.81
N HIS A 59 1.89 -8.73 -1.96
CA HIS A 59 1.55 -7.97 -3.16
C HIS A 59 2.33 -6.66 -3.25
N LEU A 60 2.45 -5.92 -2.13
CA LEU A 60 3.18 -4.67 -2.06
C LEU A 60 4.70 -4.93 -2.21
N GLU A 61 5.21 -5.96 -1.54
CA GLU A 61 6.62 -6.39 -1.62
C GLU A 61 7.04 -6.67 -3.05
N ALA A 62 6.23 -7.44 -3.81
CA ALA A 62 6.53 -7.73 -5.21
C ALA A 62 6.59 -6.46 -6.09
N GLN A 63 5.86 -5.41 -5.73
CA GLN A 63 5.90 -4.13 -6.43
C GLN A 63 7.07 -3.25 -5.97
N LEU A 64 7.47 -3.35 -4.70
CA LEU A 64 8.63 -2.66 -4.15
C LEU A 64 9.96 -3.26 -4.61
N ALA A 65 9.97 -4.47 -5.16
CA ALA A 65 11.18 -5.11 -5.69
C ALA A 65 11.91 -4.31 -6.78
N SER A 66 11.22 -3.39 -7.47
CA SER A 66 11.83 -2.46 -8.44
C SER A 66 12.25 -1.12 -7.85
N VAL A 67 12.03 -0.89 -6.56
CA VAL A 67 12.38 0.36 -5.86
C VAL A 67 13.73 0.17 -5.18
N GLU A 68 14.77 0.77 -5.73
CA GLU A 68 16.14 0.61 -5.24
C GLU A 68 16.38 1.29 -3.88
N HIS A 69 15.79 2.47 -3.69
CA HIS A 69 15.98 3.27 -2.48
C HIS A 69 14.67 3.93 -2.06
N LEU A 70 14.34 3.80 -0.78
CA LEU A 70 13.25 4.50 -0.13
C LEU A 70 13.81 5.45 0.94
N ASP A 71 13.61 6.75 0.79
CA ASP A 71 14.08 7.74 1.75
C ASP A 71 13.09 7.94 2.91
N TYR A 72 11.81 7.85 2.60
CA TYR A 72 10.74 8.09 3.57
C TYR A 72 9.68 7.01 3.49
N LEU A 73 9.22 6.61 4.67
CA LEU A 73 7.98 5.88 4.86
C LEU A 73 7.05 6.77 5.67
N ILE A 74 5.91 7.13 5.10
CA ILE A 74 4.95 8.05 5.70
C ILE A 74 3.72 7.24 6.09
N ALA A 75 3.55 7.02 7.39
CA ALA A 75 2.33 6.46 7.94
C ALA A 75 1.35 7.59 8.27
N HIS A 76 0.24 7.69 7.53
CA HIS A 76 -0.82 8.64 7.84
C HIS A 76 -1.70 8.15 8.98
N HIS A 77 -1.88 6.83 9.07
CA HIS A 77 -2.74 6.19 10.06
C HIS A 77 -2.09 4.94 10.64
N ALA A 78 -2.26 4.71 11.94
CA ALA A 78 -1.58 3.64 12.67
C ALA A 78 -2.37 2.31 12.68
N GLU A 79 -3.58 2.27 12.12
CA GLU A 79 -4.36 1.03 11.99
C GLU A 79 -3.65 0.00 11.11
N GLN A 80 -3.89 -1.28 11.38
CA GLN A 80 -3.11 -2.38 10.81
C GLN A 80 -3.29 -2.51 9.30
N ASP A 81 -4.45 -2.16 8.76
CA ASP A 81 -4.73 -2.16 7.33
C ASP A 81 -3.96 -1.07 6.54
N HIS A 82 -3.41 -0.08 7.25
CA HIS A 82 -2.57 0.99 6.69
C HIS A 82 -1.08 0.82 7.03
N SER A 83 -0.76 0.60 8.30
CA SER A 83 0.62 0.61 8.82
C SER A 83 1.07 -0.74 9.37
N GLY A 84 0.25 -1.78 9.28
CA GLY A 84 0.57 -3.09 9.85
C GLY A 84 1.73 -3.80 9.16
N SER A 85 2.06 -3.43 7.91
CA SER A 85 3.20 -3.99 7.18
C SER A 85 4.51 -3.24 7.41
N ILE A 86 4.53 -2.22 8.29
CA ILE A 86 5.78 -1.55 8.69
C ILE A 86 6.52 -2.48 9.68
N PRO A 87 7.80 -2.83 9.43
CA PRO A 87 8.57 -3.66 10.36
C PRO A 87 8.69 -3.03 11.74
N ALA A 88 8.69 -3.88 12.77
CA ALA A 88 8.89 -3.50 14.17
C ALA A 88 10.36 -3.20 14.50
#